data_AF-M0A559-F1
#
_entry.id   AF-M0A559-F1
#
_cell.length_a   1.000
_cell.length_b   1.000
_cell.length_c   1.000
_cell.angle_alpha   90.00
_cell.angle_beta   90.00
_cell.angle_gamma   90.00
#
_symmetry.space_group_name_H-M   'P 1'
#
loop_
_entity.id
_entity.type
_entity.pdbx_description
1 polymer ?
#
loop_
_entity_poly.entity_id
_entity_poly.type
_entity_poly.pdbx_seq_one_letter_code
_entity_poly.pdbx_strand_id
1 'polypeptide(L)'
;MSSADVRSPMALDQLPHADDHMQECVDNCLEAAQVCEWCADACAEEGEGMARCIRLCRDVADVATLHARWMARNSGYHRDLAELCADLCEECAEECE
;
A
#
# COMPACT_ATOMS: atom_id res chain seq x y z
N MET A 1 29.74 17.09 -0.53
CA MET A 1 28.70 16.60 -1.45
C MET A 1 28.95 15.12 -1.69
N SER A 2 28.31 14.26 -0.90
CA SER A 2 27.93 12.92 -1.32
C SER A 2 26.64 12.61 -0.59
N SER A 3 25.55 12.56 -1.35
CA SER A 3 24.17 12.41 -0.88
C SER A 3 23.73 10.94 -0.93
N ALA A 4 24.65 10.02 -0.61
CA ALA A 4 24.33 8.60 -0.48
C ALA A 4 24.01 8.33 1.00
N ASP A 5 22.89 7.68 1.25
CA ASP A 5 22.42 7.15 2.55
C ASP A 5 21.69 8.13 3.50
N VAL A 6 20.59 8.73 3.02
CA VAL A 6 19.55 9.33 3.90
C VAL A 6 18.34 8.38 4.07
N ARG A 7 18.42 7.12 3.60
CA ARG A 7 17.46 6.10 4.03
C ARG A 7 17.84 5.66 5.43
N SER A 8 17.23 6.29 6.43
CA SER A 8 17.15 5.75 7.79
C SER A 8 16.76 4.28 7.68
N PRO A 9 17.42 3.34 8.38
CA PRO A 9 17.12 1.93 8.21
C PRO A 9 15.66 1.70 8.61
N MET A 10 14.83 1.35 7.63
CA MET A 10 13.44 1.01 7.91
C MET A 10 13.43 -0.36 8.59
N ALA A 11 12.39 -0.67 9.35
CA ALA A 11 12.30 -1.92 10.12
C ALA A 11 12.48 -3.19 9.26
N LEU A 12 12.34 -3.07 7.93
CA LEU A 12 12.48 -4.14 6.95
C LEU A 12 13.93 -4.47 6.58
N ASP A 13 14.87 -3.50 6.68
CA ASP A 13 16.28 -3.70 6.31
C ASP A 13 16.98 -4.71 7.24
N GLN A 14 16.34 -5.04 8.36
CA GLN A 14 16.81 -5.99 9.36
C GLN A 14 16.20 -7.39 9.17
N LEU A 15 15.29 -7.57 8.20
CA LEU A 15 14.64 -8.85 7.92
C LEU A 15 15.49 -9.69 6.95
N PRO A 16 15.97 -10.88 7.34
CA PRO A 16 16.89 -11.68 6.53
C PRO A 16 16.27 -12.24 5.24
N HIS A 17 14.94 -12.22 5.13
CA HIS A 17 14.19 -12.75 3.99
C HIS A 17 13.69 -11.66 3.02
N ALA A 18 13.84 -10.38 3.35
CA ALA A 18 13.37 -9.29 2.52
C ALA A 18 14.47 -8.84 1.56
N ASP A 19 14.23 -9.01 0.25
CA ASP A 19 15.04 -8.41 -0.80
C ASP A 19 14.56 -6.99 -1.15
N ASP A 20 15.31 -6.28 -1.99
CA ASP A 20 15.02 -4.90 -2.37
C ASP A 20 13.61 -4.74 -2.98
N HIS A 21 13.15 -5.74 -3.74
CA HIS A 21 11.80 -5.73 -4.32
C HIS A 21 10.73 -5.88 -3.23
N MET A 22 10.92 -6.77 -2.27
CA MET A 22 10.00 -6.91 -1.15
C MET A 22 9.93 -5.61 -0.34
N GLN A 23 11.07 -4.95 -0.12
CA GLN A 23 11.12 -3.66 0.57
C GLN A 23 10.34 -2.59 -0.19
N GLU A 24 10.60 -2.41 -1.49
CA GLU A 24 9.88 -1.47 -2.34
C GLU A 24 8.37 -1.76 -2.36
N CYS A 25 7.98 -3.04 -2.44
CA CYS A 25 6.57 -3.42 -2.42
C CYS A 25 5.90 -3.08 -1.08
N VAL A 26 6.60 -3.25 0.05
CA VAL A 26 6.06 -2.85 1.35
C VAL A 26 5.93 -1.33 1.43
N ASP A 27 6.95 -0.57 0.99
CA ASP A 27 6.92 0.90 0.97
C ASP A 27 5.70 1.38 0.15
N ASN A 28 5.53 0.86 -1.07
CA ASN A 28 4.40 1.19 -1.94
C ASN A 28 3.05 0.82 -1.30
N CYS A 29 2.94 -0.36 -0.67
CA CYS A 29 1.72 -0.78 0.01
C CYS A 29 1.35 0.16 1.18
N LEU A 30 2.34 0.55 1.99
CA LEU A 30 2.10 1.45 3.12
C LEU A 30 1.79 2.87 2.67
N GLU A 31 2.41 3.34 1.59
CA GLU A 31 2.07 4.61 0.95
C GLU A 31 0.65 4.61 0.40
N ALA A 32 0.29 3.59 -0.40
CA ALA A 32 -1.05 3.44 -0.95
C ALA A 32 -2.12 3.42 0.16
N ALA A 33 -1.88 2.70 1.25
CA ALA A 33 -2.80 2.66 2.38
C ALA A 33 -3.00 4.04 3.03
N GLN A 34 -1.91 4.79 3.25
CA GLN A 34 -1.99 6.13 3.82
C GLN A 34 -2.73 7.11 2.90
N VAL A 35 -2.43 7.09 1.61
CA VAL A 35 -3.07 7.96 0.61
C VAL A 35 -4.55 7.62 0.47
N CYS A 36 -4.90 6.34 0.42
CA CYS A 36 -6.29 5.93 0.28
C CYS A 36 -7.14 6.25 1.51
N GLU A 37 -6.61 6.11 2.73
CA GLU A 37 -7.31 6.55 3.95
C GLU A 37 -7.57 8.06 3.92
N TRP A 38 -6.55 8.85 3.54
CA TRP A 38 -6.72 10.29 3.38
C TRP A 38 -7.76 10.64 2.30
N CYS A 39 -7.70 9.97 1.15
CA CYS A 39 -8.64 10.19 0.06
C CYS A 39 -10.07 9.83 0.45
N ALA A 40 -10.28 8.70 1.14
CA ALA A 40 -11.59 8.28 1.61
C ALA A 40 -12.21 9.28 2.59
N ASP A 41 -11.41 9.85 3.49
CA ASP A 41 -11.85 10.91 4.42
C ASP A 41 -12.21 12.19 3.68
N ALA A 42 -11.32 12.66 2.78
CA ALA A 42 -11.58 13.85 1.96
C ALA A 42 -12.85 13.70 1.10
N CYS A 43 -13.04 12.55 0.47
CA CYS A 43 -14.23 12.25 -0.33
C CYS A 43 -15.53 12.21 0.47
N ALA A 44 -15.47 11.92 1.77
CA ALA A 44 -16.66 11.92 2.62
C ALA A 44 -17.27 13.31 2.78
N GLU A 45 -16.48 14.38 2.57
CA GLU A 45 -16.92 15.76 2.61
C GLU A 45 -17.62 16.21 1.30
N GLU A 46 -17.40 15.50 0.19
CA GLU A 46 -17.90 15.84 -1.15
C GLU A 46 -19.29 15.26 -1.47
N GLY A 47 -19.85 14.42 -0.58
CA GLY A 47 -21.21 13.87 -0.70
C GLY A 47 -21.32 12.57 -1.49
N GLU A 48 -22.55 12.21 -1.88
CA GLU A 48 -22.89 10.85 -2.37
C GLU A 48 -22.19 10.43 -3.68
N GLY A 49 -21.70 11.40 -4.47
CA GLY A 49 -21.01 11.14 -5.74
C GLY A 49 -19.71 10.35 -5.58
N MET A 50 -19.07 10.41 -4.41
CA MET A 50 -17.77 9.77 -4.16
C MET A 50 -17.87 8.37 -3.52
N ALA A 51 -19.08 7.79 -3.47
CA ALA A 51 -19.29 6.55 -2.73
C ALA A 51 -18.49 5.36 -3.27
N ARG A 52 -18.19 5.31 -4.58
CA ARG A 52 -17.33 4.26 -5.17
C ARG A 52 -15.87 4.49 -4.82
N CYS A 53 -15.33 5.69 -5.06
CA CYS A 53 -14.00 6.10 -4.60
C CYS A 53 -13.74 5.75 -3.13
N ILE A 54 -14.65 6.13 -2.22
CA ILE A 54 -14.52 5.81 -0.78
C ILE A 54 -14.41 4.30 -0.51
N ARG A 55 -15.17 3.46 -1.24
CA ARG A 55 -15.12 2.01 -1.06
C ARG A 55 -13.79 1.43 -1.55
N LEU A 56 -13.36 1.80 -2.76
CA LEU A 56 -12.09 1.33 -3.33
C LEU A 56 -10.89 1.79 -2.50
N CYS A 57 -10.88 3.03 -2.04
CA CYS A 57 -9.84 3.53 -1.15
C CYS A 57 -9.72 2.69 0.13
N ARG A 58 -10.85 2.32 0.76
CA ARG A 58 -10.84 1.47 1.96
C ARG A 58 -10.38 0.05 1.65
N ASP A 59 -10.81 -0.52 0.52
CA ASP A 59 -10.36 -1.84 0.08
C ASP A 59 -8.84 -1.88 -0.15
N VAL A 60 -8.28 -0.85 -0.80
CA VAL A 60 -6.82 -0.69 -0.97
C VAL A 60 -6.11 -0.52 0.37
N ALA A 61 -6.62 0.33 1.26
CA ALA A 61 -6.01 0.55 2.57
C ALA A 61 -5.90 -0.74 3.39
N ASP A 62 -6.96 -1.55 3.40
CA ASP A 62 -7.00 -2.83 4.09
C ASP A 62 -6.06 -3.86 3.44
N VAL A 63 -6.17 -4.06 2.12
CA VAL A 63 -5.41 -5.10 1.41
C VAL A 63 -3.92 -4.77 1.37
N ALA A 64 -3.54 -3.52 1.10
CA ALA A 64 -2.13 -3.12 1.06
C ALA A 64 -1.48 -3.23 2.45
N THR A 65 -2.19 -2.82 3.51
CA THR A 65 -1.72 -3.02 4.89
C THR A 65 -1.55 -4.51 5.23
N LEU A 66 -2.49 -5.35 4.80
CA LEU A 66 -2.40 -6.80 5.01
C LEU A 66 -1.20 -7.40 4.24
N HIS A 67 -1.01 -7.00 2.99
CA HIS A 67 0.07 -7.46 2.13
C HIS A 67 1.44 -7.10 2.71
N ALA A 68 1.63 -5.84 3.15
CA ALA A 68 2.83 -5.40 3.87
C ALA A 68 3.13 -6.28 5.10
N ARG A 69 2.10 -6.56 5.92
CA ARG A 69 2.25 -7.43 7.11
C ARG A 69 2.59 -8.87 6.75
N TRP A 70 2.13 -9.37 5.61
CA TRP A 70 2.40 -10.74 5.14
C TRP A 70 3.82 -10.87 4.60
N MET A 71 4.31 -9.88 3.87
CA MET A 71 5.73 -9.79 3.46
C MET A 71 6.66 -9.72 4.67
N ALA A 72 6.36 -8.86 5.65
CA ALA A 72 7.19 -8.67 6.84
C ALA A 72 7.43 -9.97 7.64
N ARG A 73 6.47 -10.90 7.63
CA ARG A 73 6.58 -12.21 8.32
C ARG A 73 6.82 -13.39 7.38
N ASN A 74 7.19 -13.12 6.12
CA ASN A 74 7.44 -14.13 5.08
C ASN A 74 6.30 -15.15 4.95
N SER A 75 5.05 -14.67 4.91
CA SER A 75 3.88 -15.55 4.79
C SER A 75 3.88 -16.26 3.43
N GLY A 76 3.69 -17.58 3.41
CA GLY A 76 3.59 -18.34 2.14
C GLY A 76 2.49 -17.88 1.17
N TYR A 77 1.54 -17.07 1.64
CA TYR A 77 0.43 -16.53 0.84
C TYR A 77 0.67 -15.08 0.37
N HIS A 78 1.81 -14.46 0.69
CA HIS A 78 2.05 -13.06 0.31
C HIS A 78 2.05 -12.87 -1.22
N ARG A 79 2.47 -13.89 -1.99
CA ARG A 79 2.47 -13.86 -3.45
C ARG A 79 1.07 -13.91 -4.04
N ASP A 80 0.21 -14.76 -3.49
CA ASP A 80 -1.18 -14.87 -3.94
C ASP A 80 -1.96 -13.58 -3.64
N LEU A 81 -1.63 -12.90 -2.55
CA LEU A 81 -2.23 -11.62 -2.19
C LEU A 81 -1.72 -10.44 -3.05
N ALA A 82 -0.54 -10.56 -3.65
CA ALA A 82 0.07 -9.48 -4.43
C ALA A 82 -0.75 -9.12 -5.68
N GLU A 83 -1.30 -10.11 -6.38
CA GLU A 83 -2.14 -9.90 -7.57
C GLU A 83 -3.40 -9.11 -7.20
N LEU A 84 -4.14 -9.57 -6.18
CA LEU A 84 -5.33 -8.85 -5.69
C LEU A 84 -5.01 -7.42 -5.22
N CYS A 85 -3.88 -7.23 -4.53
CA CYS A 85 -3.44 -5.92 -4.09
C CYS A 85 -3.19 -4.98 -5.28
N ALA A 86 -2.53 -5.48 -6.33
CA ALA A 86 -2.25 -4.71 -7.54
C ALA A 86 -3.53 -4.34 -8.29
N ASP A 87 -4.44 -5.30 -8.49
CA ASP A 87 -5.72 -5.09 -9.18
C ASP A 87 -6.56 -4.01 -8.47
N LEU A 88 -6.64 -4.06 -7.14
CA LEU A 88 -7.36 -3.05 -6.35
C LEU A 88 -6.69 -1.67 -6.43
N CYS A 89 -5.36 -1.61 -6.40
CA CYS A 89 -4.64 -0.34 -6.55
C CYS A 89 -4.88 0.29 -7.93
N GLU A 90 -4.92 -0.50 -9.00
CA GLU A 90 -5.21 -0.03 -10.35
C GLU A 90 -6.65 0.47 -10.48
N GLU A 91 -7.64 -0.31 -10.03
CA GLU A 91 -9.05 0.11 -10.06
C GLU A 91 -9.31 1.35 -9.21
N CYS A 92 -8.66 1.46 -8.04
CA CYS A 92 -8.76 2.62 -7.17
C CYS A 92 -8.15 3.87 -7.83
N ALA A 93 -6.96 3.75 -8.43
CA ALA A 93 -6.32 4.86 -9.12
C ALA A 93 -7.19 5.40 -10.27
N GLU A 94 -7.81 4.52 -11.06
CA GLU A 94 -8.74 4.92 -12.14
C GLU A 94 -10.00 5.64 -11.63
N GLU A 95 -10.50 5.29 -10.44
CA GLU A 95 -11.65 5.97 -9.83
C GLU A 95 -11.28 7.30 -9.16
N CYS A 96 -10.03 7.47 -8.75
CA CYS A 96 -9.55 8.69 -8.10
C CYS A 96 -9.24 9.85 -9.07
N GLU A 97 -9.18 9.59 -10.39
CA GLU A 97 -8.98 10.60 -11.46
C GLU A 97 -10.24 11.39 -11.80
#